data_AF-X1GKE2-F1
#
_entry.id   AF-X1GKE2-F1
#
_cell.length_a   1.000
_cell.length_b   1.000
_cell.length_c   1.000
_cell.angle_alpha   90.00
_cell.angle_beta   90.00
_cell.angle_gamma   90.00
#
_symmetry.space_group_name_H-M   'P 1'
#
loop_
_entity.id
_entity.type
_entity.pdbx_description
1 polymer ?
#
loop_
_entity_poly.entity_id
_entity_poly.type
_entity_poly.pdbx_seq_one_letter_code
_entity_poly.pdbx_strand_id
1 'polypeptide(L)'
;YSTEPIRLKRFFLLKQVTVAIGGAIACLTAGLAAGIITIQLLYLAGLYVLLIVGANPLGDIKDIESDRAGGVKTVPIVWGPGATIRLSLATFTASAATTWIGFFGLGFNIALPIIGTIVCAAFAYVMYPLLSHLDDLEYMVNRLYSRALPLFFILQIAVLVGSFPL
;
A
#
# COMPACT_ATOMS: atom_id res chain seq x y z
N TYR A 1 -2.56 19.09 -6.38
CA TYR A 1 -3.26 17.84 -5.97
C TYR A 1 -4.65 18.14 -5.40
N SER A 2 -4.75 18.85 -4.27
CA SER A 2 -6.03 19.10 -3.58
C SER A 2 -6.70 20.44 -3.90
N THR A 3 -6.01 21.36 -4.57
CA THR A 3 -6.46 22.73 -4.88
C THR A 3 -6.96 22.89 -6.31
N GLU A 4 -7.79 23.91 -6.51
CA GLU A 4 -8.24 24.38 -7.83
C GLU A 4 -7.06 24.97 -8.64
N PRO A 5 -7.16 25.05 -9.98
CA PRO A 5 -8.31 24.69 -10.83
C PRO A 5 -8.44 23.20 -11.13
N ILE A 6 -7.34 22.43 -11.09
CA ILE A 6 -7.33 21.05 -11.61
C ILE A 6 -7.88 20.03 -10.59
N ARG A 7 -7.63 20.22 -9.29
CA ARG A 7 -8.10 19.35 -8.17
C ARG A 7 -8.11 17.85 -8.52
N LEU A 8 -6.93 17.30 -8.82
CA LEU A 8 -6.71 15.92 -9.31
C LEU A 8 -7.48 14.84 -8.55
N LYS A 9 -7.67 15.01 -7.23
CA LYS A 9 -8.45 14.07 -6.41
C LYS A 9 -9.89 13.84 -6.87
N ARG A 10 -10.50 14.77 -7.64
CA ARG A 10 -11.86 14.60 -8.20
C ARG A 10 -11.95 13.45 -9.21
N PHE A 11 -10.85 13.13 -9.88
CA PHE A 11 -10.83 12.11 -10.93
C PHE A 11 -10.54 10.73 -10.33
N PHE A 12 -11.25 9.73 -10.86
CA PHE A 12 -11.09 8.34 -10.44
C PHE A 12 -9.64 7.88 -10.63
N LEU A 13 -9.08 7.18 -9.63
CA LEU A 13 -7.69 6.69 -9.55
C LEU A 13 -6.59 7.74 -9.52
N LEU A 14 -6.80 8.97 -9.96
CA LEU A 14 -5.77 10.01 -9.95
C LEU A 14 -5.30 10.36 -8.53
N LYS A 15 -6.16 10.21 -7.52
CA LYS A 15 -5.76 10.25 -6.10
C LYS A 15 -4.71 9.19 -5.77
N GLN A 16 -4.98 7.95 -6.13
CA GLN A 16 -4.15 6.79 -5.85
C GLN A 16 -2.85 6.83 -6.64
N VAL A 17 -2.92 7.16 -7.93
CA VAL A 17 -1.77 7.32 -8.82
C VAL A 17 -0.85 8.44 -8.33
N THR A 18 -1.39 9.59 -7.93
CA THR A 18 -0.57 10.70 -7.42
C THR A 18 0.19 10.29 -6.15
N VAL A 19 -0.47 9.60 -5.21
CA VAL A 19 0.17 9.15 -3.97
C VAL A 19 1.23 8.07 -4.25
N ALA A 20 0.94 7.12 -5.13
CA ALA A 20 1.87 6.05 -5.50
C ALA A 20 3.11 6.60 -6.21
N ILE A 21 2.92 7.46 -7.22
CA ILE A 21 4.03 8.10 -7.95
C ILE A 21 4.83 9.02 -7.02
N GLY A 22 4.15 9.82 -6.19
CA GLY A 22 4.82 10.71 -5.24
C GLY A 22 5.74 9.96 -4.28
N GLY A 23 5.26 8.82 -3.74
CA GLY A 23 6.10 7.99 -2.88
C GLY A 23 7.19 7.23 -3.65
N ALA A 24 6.94 6.78 -4.87
CA ALA A 24 7.99 6.19 -5.72
C ALA A 24 9.12 7.19 -5.99
N ILE A 25 8.78 8.44 -6.33
CA ILE A 25 9.76 9.52 -6.49
C ILE A 25 10.51 9.76 -5.18
N ALA A 26 9.84 9.72 -4.03
CA ALA A 26 10.50 9.86 -2.73
C ALA A 26 11.54 8.73 -2.50
N CYS A 27 11.21 7.48 -2.83
CA CYS A 27 12.16 6.37 -2.77
C CYS A 27 13.37 6.60 -3.70
N LEU A 28 13.14 7.06 -4.93
CA LEU A 28 14.20 7.27 -5.93
C LEU A 28 15.09 8.48 -5.61
N THR A 29 14.54 9.50 -4.96
CA THR A 29 15.29 10.71 -4.56
C THR A 29 16.50 10.35 -3.69
N ALA A 30 16.38 9.37 -2.81
CA ALA A 30 17.49 8.93 -1.97
C ALA A 30 18.64 8.32 -2.80
N GLY A 31 18.32 7.48 -3.79
CA GLY A 31 19.33 6.92 -4.71
C GLY A 31 19.97 7.98 -5.60
N LEU A 32 19.15 8.90 -6.14
CA LEU A 32 19.64 10.04 -6.92
C LEU A 32 20.60 10.92 -6.10
N ALA A 33 20.27 11.20 -4.84
CA ALA A 33 21.12 11.98 -3.94
C ALA A 33 22.45 11.26 -3.63
N ALA A 34 22.43 9.93 -3.54
CA ALA A 34 23.62 9.11 -3.40
C ALA A 34 24.41 8.94 -4.72
N GLY A 35 23.90 9.44 -5.84
CA GLY A 35 24.50 9.29 -7.18
C GLY A 35 24.38 7.88 -7.77
N ILE A 36 23.57 7.00 -7.17
CA ILE A 36 23.47 5.59 -7.54
C ILE A 36 21.99 5.17 -7.60
N ILE A 37 21.53 4.79 -8.80
CA ILE A 37 20.24 4.09 -8.98
C ILE A 37 20.55 2.64 -9.31
N THR A 38 20.20 1.75 -8.39
CA THR A 38 20.36 0.31 -8.58
C THR A 38 19.05 -0.34 -9.03
N ILE A 39 19.14 -1.53 -9.63
CA ILE A 39 17.95 -2.32 -9.97
C ILE A 39 17.16 -2.71 -8.70
N GLN A 40 17.84 -2.95 -7.58
CA GLN A 40 17.23 -3.18 -6.27
C GLN A 40 16.36 -2.00 -5.83
N LEU A 41 16.85 -0.77 -6.01
CA LEU A 41 16.09 0.43 -5.65
C LEU A 41 14.84 0.60 -6.55
N LEU A 42 15.00 0.41 -7.87
CA LEU A 42 13.86 0.45 -8.80
C LEU A 42 12.82 -0.61 -8.45
N TYR A 43 13.28 -1.80 -8.07
CA TYR A 43 12.42 -2.90 -7.64
C TYR A 43 11.62 -2.56 -6.37
N LEU A 44 12.30 -2.02 -5.35
CA LEU A 44 11.65 -1.60 -4.10
C LEU A 44 10.66 -0.44 -4.33
N ALA A 45 10.97 0.48 -5.24
CA ALA A 45 10.03 1.53 -5.64
C ALA A 45 8.77 0.93 -6.32
N GLY A 46 8.95 -0.08 -7.17
CA GLY A 46 7.83 -0.83 -7.76
C GLY A 46 6.99 -1.58 -6.72
N LEU A 47 7.65 -2.25 -5.76
CA LEU A 47 6.99 -2.92 -4.64
C LEU A 47 6.20 -1.93 -3.77
N TYR A 48 6.76 -0.75 -3.52
CA TYR A 48 6.08 0.34 -2.81
C TYR A 48 4.81 0.78 -3.55
N VAL A 49 4.89 1.01 -4.87
CA VAL A 49 3.72 1.38 -5.70
C VAL A 49 2.64 0.31 -5.58
N LEU A 50 3.00 -0.97 -5.72
CA LEU A 50 2.06 -2.10 -5.59
C LEU A 50 1.34 -2.08 -4.24
N LEU A 51 2.07 -1.89 -3.14
CA LEU A 51 1.50 -1.82 -1.80
C LEU A 51 0.57 -0.62 -1.61
N ILE A 52 0.98 0.57 -2.07
CA ILE A 52 0.20 1.80 -1.95
C ILE A 52 -1.10 1.72 -2.74
N VAL A 53 -1.11 1.10 -3.91
CA VAL A 53 -2.32 0.91 -4.72
C VAL A 53 -3.40 0.17 -3.94
N GLY A 54 -3.05 -0.80 -3.08
CA GLY A 54 -4.00 -1.49 -2.21
C GLY A 54 -4.23 -0.83 -0.86
N ALA A 55 -3.19 -0.26 -0.24
CA ALA A 55 -3.28 0.29 1.11
C ALA A 55 -3.99 1.64 1.15
N ASN A 56 -3.70 2.53 0.21
CA ASN A 56 -4.22 3.91 0.22
C ASN A 56 -5.76 3.95 0.12
N PRO A 57 -6.42 3.17 -0.77
CA PRO A 57 -7.88 3.06 -0.77
C PRO A 57 -8.55 2.64 0.54
N LEU A 58 -7.86 1.92 1.43
CA LEU A 58 -8.43 1.51 2.71
C LEU A 58 -8.67 2.72 3.63
N GLY A 59 -7.77 3.69 3.59
CA GLY A 59 -7.94 4.96 4.31
C GLY A 59 -9.17 5.74 3.83
N ASP A 60 -9.53 5.60 2.56
CA ASP A 60 -10.68 6.27 1.95
C ASP A 60 -12.03 5.68 2.39
N ILE A 61 -12.05 4.52 3.04
CA ILE A 61 -13.29 3.87 3.52
C ILE A 61 -13.96 4.74 4.59
N LYS A 62 -13.17 5.33 5.50
CA LYS A 62 -13.72 6.21 6.56
C LYS A 62 -14.30 7.51 6.01
N ASP A 63 -13.80 7.93 4.84
CA ASP A 63 -14.09 9.24 4.24
C ASP A 63 -15.14 9.13 3.12
N ILE A 64 -15.83 7.99 2.95
CA ILE A 64 -16.78 7.78 1.84
C ILE A 64 -17.85 8.88 1.78
N GLU A 65 -18.48 9.23 2.90
CA GLU A 65 -19.56 10.23 2.94
C GLU A 65 -19.03 11.63 2.62
N SER A 66 -17.92 12.02 3.23
CA SER A 66 -17.32 13.35 3.07
C SER A 66 -16.71 13.54 1.66
N ASP A 67 -16.02 12.52 1.13
CA ASP A 67 -15.46 12.55 -0.23
C ASP A 67 -16.59 12.55 -1.28
N ARG A 68 -17.69 11.82 -1.04
CA ARG A 68 -18.87 11.84 -1.93
C ARG A 68 -19.53 13.23 -1.96
N ALA A 69 -19.75 13.85 -0.80
CA ALA A 69 -20.26 15.22 -0.72
C ALA A 69 -19.31 16.23 -1.41
N GLY A 70 -18.01 15.97 -1.35
CA GLY A 70 -16.97 16.74 -2.04
C GLY A 70 -16.81 16.43 -3.55
N GLY A 71 -17.62 15.53 -4.13
CA GLY A 71 -17.51 15.13 -5.53
C GLY A 71 -16.19 14.43 -5.88
N VAL A 72 -15.58 13.74 -4.92
CA VAL A 72 -14.35 12.96 -5.07
C VAL A 72 -14.72 11.52 -5.44
N LYS A 73 -14.04 10.94 -6.43
CA LYS A 73 -14.27 9.56 -6.88
C LYS A 73 -13.15 8.64 -6.39
N THR A 74 -13.25 8.16 -5.15
CA THR A 74 -12.31 7.19 -4.59
C THR A 74 -12.69 5.75 -4.95
N VAL A 75 -11.75 4.81 -4.80
CA VAL A 75 -12.00 3.38 -5.02
C VAL A 75 -13.18 2.85 -4.18
N PRO A 76 -13.29 3.11 -2.86
CA PRO A 76 -14.45 2.66 -2.09
C PRO A 76 -15.76 3.34 -2.49
N ILE A 77 -15.74 4.54 -3.09
CA ILE A 77 -16.95 5.18 -3.63
C ILE A 77 -17.40 4.51 -4.92
N VAL A 78 -16.47 4.18 -5.82
CA VAL A 78 -16.79 3.66 -7.18
C VAL A 78 -16.99 2.15 -7.19
N TRP A 79 -16.17 1.40 -6.45
CA TRP A 79 -16.20 -0.08 -6.41
C TRP A 79 -16.79 -0.64 -5.11
N GLY A 80 -17.01 0.19 -4.10
CA GLY A 80 -17.50 -0.22 -2.79
C GLY A 80 -16.40 -0.66 -1.82
N PRO A 81 -16.68 -0.70 -0.51
CA PRO A 81 -15.70 -1.09 0.51
C PRO A 81 -15.23 -2.55 0.37
N GLY A 82 -16.12 -3.47 0.00
CA GLY A 82 -15.77 -4.88 -0.18
C GLY A 82 -14.76 -5.12 -1.30
N ALA A 83 -14.93 -4.48 -2.47
CA ALA A 83 -13.97 -4.55 -3.55
C ALA A 83 -12.63 -3.88 -3.17
N THR A 84 -12.69 -2.83 -2.35
CA THR A 84 -11.50 -2.13 -1.84
C THR A 84 -10.66 -3.03 -0.93
N ILE A 85 -11.31 -3.80 -0.05
CA ILE A 85 -10.63 -4.80 0.80
C ILE A 85 -10.07 -5.94 -0.06
N ARG A 86 -10.80 -6.41 -1.06
CA ARG A 86 -10.29 -7.47 -1.97
C ARG A 86 -9.08 -7.00 -2.77
N LEU A 87 -9.10 -5.74 -3.24
CA LEU A 87 -7.96 -5.13 -3.91
C LEU A 87 -6.74 -5.10 -2.99
N SER A 88 -6.90 -4.67 -1.73
CA SER A 88 -5.79 -4.63 -0.78
C SER A 88 -5.25 -6.02 -0.47
N LEU A 89 -6.13 -7.02 -0.27
CA LEU A 89 -5.71 -8.41 -0.09
C LEU A 89 -4.91 -8.91 -1.30
N ALA A 90 -5.36 -8.61 -2.52
CA ALA A 90 -4.69 -9.01 -3.75
C ALA A 90 -3.31 -8.35 -3.88
N THR A 91 -3.18 -7.04 -3.66
CA THR A 91 -1.88 -6.36 -3.76
C THR A 91 -0.91 -6.82 -2.70
N PHE A 92 -1.35 -7.04 -1.46
CA PHE A 92 -0.48 -7.55 -0.39
C PHE A 92 -0.02 -8.98 -0.64
N THR A 93 -0.90 -9.83 -1.19
CA THR A 93 -0.53 -11.20 -1.61
C THR A 93 0.49 -11.16 -2.73
N ALA A 94 0.28 -10.30 -3.74
CA ALA A 94 1.24 -10.09 -4.81
C ALA A 94 2.58 -9.58 -4.29
N SER A 95 2.57 -8.63 -3.35
CA SER A 95 3.78 -8.12 -2.68
C SER A 95 4.54 -9.21 -1.95
N ALA A 96 3.88 -10.14 -1.26
CA ALA A 96 4.53 -11.29 -0.64
C ALA A 96 5.28 -12.13 -1.69
N ALA A 97 4.66 -12.45 -2.83
CA ALA A 97 5.35 -13.16 -3.92
C ALA A 97 6.54 -12.35 -4.48
N THR A 98 6.37 -11.04 -4.65
CA THR A 98 7.45 -10.14 -5.07
C THR A 98 8.63 -10.14 -4.10
N THR A 99 8.44 -10.30 -2.79
CA THR A 99 9.59 -10.39 -1.87
C THR A 99 10.48 -11.62 -2.14
N TRP A 100 9.89 -12.76 -2.51
CA TRP A 100 10.64 -13.96 -2.89
C TRP A 100 11.39 -13.80 -4.22
N ILE A 101 10.77 -13.15 -5.21
CA ILE A 101 11.44 -12.82 -6.47
C ILE A 101 12.66 -11.92 -6.23
N GLY A 102 12.53 -10.96 -5.31
CA GLY A 102 13.64 -10.08 -4.93
C GLY A 102 14.80 -10.86 -4.30
N PHE A 103 14.51 -11.81 -3.41
CA PHE A 103 15.51 -12.68 -2.79
C PHE A 103 16.28 -13.50 -3.84
N PHE A 104 15.58 -14.24 -4.69
CA PHE A 104 16.23 -15.11 -5.68
C PHE A 104 16.87 -14.36 -6.86
N GLY A 105 16.32 -13.21 -7.25
CA GLY A 105 16.71 -12.51 -8.47
C GLY A 105 17.59 -11.28 -8.28
N LEU A 106 17.57 -10.64 -7.12
CA LEU A 106 18.20 -9.32 -6.90
C LEU A 106 19.18 -9.27 -5.72
N GLY A 107 19.38 -10.40 -5.04
CA GLY A 107 20.37 -10.53 -3.96
C GLY A 107 19.94 -9.89 -2.64
N PHE A 108 18.64 -9.62 -2.45
CA PHE A 108 18.13 -9.29 -1.11
C PHE A 108 18.36 -10.48 -0.18
N ASN A 109 18.53 -10.22 1.11
CA ASN A 109 18.73 -11.31 2.07
C ASN A 109 17.40 -12.00 2.42
N ILE A 110 17.52 -13.15 3.10
CA ILE A 110 16.38 -14.02 3.43
C ILE A 110 15.38 -13.38 4.41
N ALA A 111 15.76 -12.34 5.15
CA ALA A 111 14.85 -11.65 6.06
C ALA A 111 13.70 -10.96 5.31
N LEU A 112 13.96 -10.44 4.10
CA LEU A 112 12.94 -9.78 3.28
C LEU A 112 11.73 -10.68 2.98
N PRO A 113 11.90 -11.87 2.35
CA PRO A 113 10.78 -12.75 2.07
C PRO A 113 10.14 -13.35 3.32
N ILE A 114 10.92 -13.67 4.37
CA ILE A 114 10.36 -14.24 5.60
C ILE A 114 9.46 -13.21 6.31
N ILE A 115 10.01 -12.04 6.65
CA ILE A 115 9.25 -11.01 7.36
C ILE A 115 8.11 -10.50 6.47
N GLY A 116 8.38 -10.26 5.18
CA GLY A 116 7.38 -9.83 4.21
C GLY A 116 6.19 -10.78 4.12
N THR A 117 6.43 -12.09 4.02
CA THR A 117 5.37 -13.10 3.96
C THR A 117 4.57 -13.15 5.27
N ILE A 118 5.24 -13.14 6.44
CA ILE A 118 4.57 -13.15 7.74
C ILE A 118 3.67 -11.92 7.90
N VAL A 119 4.17 -10.73 7.55
CA VAL A 119 3.41 -9.48 7.65
C VAL A 119 2.22 -9.47 6.69
N CYS A 120 2.40 -9.92 5.45
CA CYS A 120 1.30 -9.98 4.48
C CYS A 120 0.24 -11.02 4.89
N ALA A 121 0.63 -12.16 5.46
CA ALA A 121 -0.29 -13.14 6.01
C ALA A 121 -1.06 -12.59 7.23
N ALA A 122 -0.36 -11.90 8.14
CA ALA A 122 -0.98 -11.23 9.28
C ALA A 122 -1.97 -10.14 8.82
N PHE A 123 -1.61 -9.37 7.79
CA PHE A 123 -2.49 -8.38 7.19
C PHE A 123 -3.75 -9.05 6.61
N ALA A 124 -3.59 -10.14 5.85
CA ALA A 124 -4.72 -10.89 5.32
C ALA A 124 -5.64 -11.41 6.44
N TYR A 125 -5.07 -11.94 7.53
CA TYR A 125 -5.83 -12.36 8.70
C TYR A 125 -6.60 -11.21 9.38
N VAL A 126 -6.01 -10.02 9.46
CA VAL A 126 -6.68 -8.83 10.01
C VAL A 126 -7.82 -8.35 9.11
N MET A 127 -7.60 -8.35 7.80
CA MET A 127 -8.50 -7.75 6.82
C MET A 127 -9.63 -8.69 6.37
N TYR A 128 -9.41 -10.00 6.33
CA TYR A 128 -10.41 -10.96 5.83
C TYR A 128 -11.77 -10.88 6.57
N PRO A 129 -11.83 -10.77 7.92
CA PRO A 129 -13.10 -10.63 8.64
C PRO A 129 -13.90 -9.36 8.31
N LEU A 130 -13.24 -8.32 7.77
CA LEU A 130 -13.90 -7.08 7.37
C LEU A 130 -14.86 -7.30 6.19
N LEU A 131 -14.63 -8.34 5.37
CA LEU A 131 -15.53 -8.69 4.26
C LEU A 131 -16.92 -9.13 4.73
N SER A 132 -17.05 -9.57 5.99
CA SER A 132 -18.32 -9.96 6.60
C SER A 132 -18.97 -8.84 7.42
N HIS A 133 -18.29 -7.70 7.59
CA HIS A 133 -18.73 -6.58 8.42
C HIS A 133 -18.69 -5.26 7.62
N LEU A 134 -19.08 -5.32 6.34
CA LEU A 134 -19.02 -4.15 5.44
C LEU A 134 -20.01 -3.04 5.84
N ASP A 135 -21.04 -3.38 6.61
CA ASP A 135 -22.05 -2.43 7.09
C ASP A 135 -21.63 -1.69 8.36
N ASP A 136 -20.58 -2.15 9.06
CA ASP A 136 -20.08 -1.58 10.31
C ASP A 136 -18.80 -0.78 10.06
N LEU A 137 -18.96 0.48 9.69
CA LEU A 137 -17.86 1.39 9.39
C LEU A 137 -16.93 1.59 10.59
N GLU A 138 -17.49 1.69 11.80
CA GLU A 138 -16.71 1.93 13.02
C GLU A 138 -15.79 0.73 13.31
N TYR A 139 -16.33 -0.49 13.21
CA TYR A 139 -15.55 -1.71 13.33
C TYR A 139 -14.43 -1.79 12.28
N MET A 140 -14.74 -1.47 11.03
CA MET A 140 -13.75 -1.49 9.94
C MET A 140 -12.61 -0.52 10.19
N VAL A 141 -12.93 0.73 10.53
CA VAL A 141 -11.95 1.78 10.78
C VAL A 141 -11.09 1.44 11.99
N ASN A 142 -11.70 1.04 13.10
CA ASN A 142 -10.98 0.67 14.32
C ASN A 142 -10.00 -0.48 14.05
N ARG A 143 -10.45 -1.54 13.37
CA ARG A 143 -9.59 -2.68 13.05
C ARG A 143 -8.47 -2.32 12.07
N LEU A 144 -8.74 -1.50 11.06
CA LEU A 144 -7.72 -1.01 10.13
C LEU A 144 -6.61 -0.22 10.86
N TYR A 145 -6.98 0.75 11.69
CA TYR A 145 -6.01 1.62 12.36
C TYR A 145 -5.29 0.95 13.53
N SER A 146 -5.98 0.13 14.32
CA SER A 146 -5.36 -0.49 15.50
C SER A 146 -4.60 -1.78 15.19
N ARG A 147 -4.92 -2.48 14.10
CA ARG A 147 -4.32 -3.80 13.80
C ARG A 147 -3.58 -3.84 12.47
N ALA A 148 -4.08 -3.21 11.41
CA ALA A 148 -3.43 -3.27 10.10
C ALA A 148 -2.34 -2.21 9.92
N LEU A 149 -2.55 -0.98 10.41
CA LEU A 149 -1.58 0.12 10.26
C LEU A 149 -0.18 -0.18 10.86
N PRO A 150 -0.04 -0.81 12.04
CA PRO A 150 1.27 -1.21 12.55
C PRO A 150 2.03 -2.16 11.61
N LEU A 151 1.33 -3.02 10.87
CA LEU A 151 1.93 -3.96 9.93
C LEU A 151 2.64 -3.24 8.77
N PHE A 152 2.15 -2.06 8.36
CA PHE A 152 2.81 -1.27 7.32
C PHE A 152 4.20 -0.78 7.77
N PHE A 153 4.36 -0.43 9.05
CA PHE A 153 5.67 -0.05 9.59
C PHE A 153 6.62 -1.24 9.68
N ILE A 154 6.11 -2.42 10.08
CA ILE A 154 6.92 -3.64 10.10
C ILE A 154 7.39 -4.00 8.68
N LEU A 155 6.56 -3.78 7.67
CA LEU A 155 6.95 -3.99 6.28
C LEU A 155 8.09 -3.06 5.81
N GLN A 156 8.13 -1.81 6.29
CA GLN A 156 9.27 -0.92 6.04
C GLN A 156 10.55 -1.42 6.71
N ILE A 157 10.44 -1.97 7.93
CA ILE A 157 11.57 -2.61 8.63
C ILE A 157 12.05 -3.84 7.84
N ALA A 158 11.13 -4.64 7.29
CA ALA A 158 11.48 -5.79 6.46
C ALA A 158 12.31 -5.40 5.23
N VAL A 159 11.95 -4.31 4.55
CA VAL A 159 12.71 -3.77 3.41
C VAL A 159 14.09 -3.28 3.85
N LEU A 160 14.16 -2.55 4.96
CA LEU A 160 15.42 -2.04 5.49
C LEU A 160 16.38 -3.18 5.86
N VAL A 161 15.91 -4.13 6.68
CA VAL A 161 16.71 -5.29 7.11
C VAL A 161 17.08 -6.16 5.92
N GLY A 162 16.13 -6.37 5.01
CA GLY A 162 16.29 -7.14 3.78
C GLY A 162 17.34 -6.61 2.80
N SER A 163 17.65 -5.31 2.89
CA SER A 163 18.59 -4.62 2.02
C SER A 163 20.03 -4.64 2.54
N PHE A 164 20.26 -5.07 3.79
CA PHE A 164 21.62 -5.19 4.31
C PHE A 164 22.30 -6.47 3.79
N PRO A 165 23.61 -6.40 3.48
CA PRO A 165 24.40 -7.60 3.26
C PRO A 165 24.50 -8.35 4.59
N LEU A 166 23.97 -9.57 4.64
CA LEU A 166 24.17 -10.54 5.72
C LEU A 166 25.22 -11.56 5.30
#